data_AF-A0AA36H3A0-F1
#
_entry.id   AF-A0AA36H3A0-F1
#
_cell.length_a   1.000
_cell.length_b   1.000
_cell.length_c   1.000
_cell.angle_alpha   90.00
_cell.angle_beta   90.00
_cell.angle_gamma   90.00
#
_symmetry.space_group_name_H-M   'P 1'
#
loop_
_entity.id
_entity.type
_entity.pdbx_description
1 polymer ?
#
loop_
_entity_poly.entity_id
_entity_poly.type
_entity_poly.pdbx_seq_one_letter_code
_entity_poly.pdbx_strand_id
1 'polypeptide(L)'
;MPPRIPVDFFFDVFSPYSWIGFEGLLRYKNVWPIDVRLRPFYLAGIIKSTKNPGAPMMLAQKHKYMEMDLKRNSKYWGIPVSLPKDFKDIVFTNSSAGAQRLLIAVQRRQQAKMEQMARAMWRRMFTEHTGVLDRNALLEILNSLNVKNAEAMLEASTSNDIKEVLRSNTDDALAMGCFGAPWIHVHTPSGNVEPFFGSDRLPLIGDLIGEDFQGPLKQFAEDF
;
A
#
# COMPACT_ATOMS: atom_id res chain seq x y z
N MET A 1 12.29 -9.74 -24.32
CA MET A 1 11.18 -10.08 -23.41
C MET A 1 9.92 -9.42 -23.93
N PRO A 2 8.73 -10.03 -23.81
CA PRO A 2 7.48 -9.38 -24.17
C PRO A 2 7.28 -8.10 -23.34
N PRO A 3 6.57 -7.09 -23.86
CA PRO A 3 6.27 -5.87 -23.12
C PRO A 3 5.46 -6.21 -21.86
N ARG A 4 5.82 -5.61 -20.73
CA ARG A 4 5.07 -5.76 -19.47
C ARG A 4 3.98 -4.71 -19.37
N ILE A 5 2.82 -5.10 -18.87
CA ILE A 5 1.63 -4.29 -18.63
C ILE A 5 1.85 -3.44 -17.36
N PRO A 6 1.93 -2.10 -17.45
CA PRO A 6 2.09 -1.27 -16.26
C PRO A 6 0.87 -1.38 -15.34
N VAL A 7 1.14 -1.56 -14.05
CA VAL A 7 0.12 -1.60 -12.99
C VAL A 7 0.50 -0.58 -11.92
N ASP A 8 -0.21 0.55 -11.87
CA ASP A 8 -0.02 1.52 -10.78
C ASP A 8 -0.75 1.04 -9.54
N PHE A 9 0.00 0.81 -8.47
CA PHE A 9 -0.54 0.42 -7.18
C PHE A 9 -0.49 1.60 -6.21
N PHE A 10 -1.63 2.24 -5.98
CA PHE A 10 -1.78 3.34 -5.05
C PHE A 10 -2.19 2.83 -3.66
N PHE A 11 -1.44 3.27 -2.64
CA PHE A 11 -1.60 2.70 -1.31
C PHE A 11 -1.26 3.67 -0.19
N ASP A 12 -1.81 3.37 1.00
CA ASP A 12 -1.44 4.00 2.25
C ASP A 12 -1.09 2.95 3.31
N VAL A 13 -0.08 3.21 4.15
CA VAL A 13 0.40 2.32 5.22
C VAL A 13 -0.64 2.16 6.33
N PHE A 14 -1.61 3.08 6.43
CA PHE A 14 -2.78 2.93 7.29
C PHE A 14 -3.81 1.92 6.77
N SER A 15 -3.70 1.41 5.55
CA SER A 15 -4.68 0.45 5.03
C SER A 15 -4.15 -0.99 5.12
N PRO A 16 -4.78 -1.88 5.94
CA PRO A 16 -4.40 -3.29 5.99
C PRO A 16 -4.71 -4.02 4.68
N TYR A 17 -5.78 -3.61 3.99
CA TYR A 17 -6.11 -4.12 2.65
C TYR A 17 -5.09 -3.67 1.60
N SER A 18 -4.44 -2.52 1.78
CA SER A 18 -3.33 -2.14 0.91
C SER A 18 -2.13 -3.07 1.08
N TRP A 19 -1.85 -3.55 2.29
CA TRP A 19 -0.80 -4.55 2.48
C TRP A 19 -1.13 -5.87 1.77
N ILE A 20 -2.38 -6.34 1.87
CA ILE A 20 -2.82 -7.56 1.18
C ILE A 20 -2.69 -7.40 -0.34
N GLY A 21 -3.16 -6.29 -0.90
CA GLY A 21 -3.06 -6.00 -2.34
C GLY A 21 -1.61 -5.87 -2.82
N PHE A 22 -0.76 -5.25 -1.99
CA PHE A 22 0.68 -5.11 -2.24
C PHE A 22 1.36 -6.48 -2.37
N GLU A 23 1.23 -7.36 -1.38
CA GLU A 23 1.85 -8.68 -1.44
C GLU A 23 1.27 -9.52 -2.58
N GLY A 24 -0.05 -9.42 -2.82
CA GLY A 24 -0.70 -10.08 -3.94
C GLY A 24 -0.05 -9.70 -5.28
N LEU A 25 0.00 -8.41 -5.60
CA LEU A 25 0.61 -7.92 -6.85
C LEU A 25 2.10 -8.27 -6.95
N LEU A 26 2.85 -8.19 -5.86
CA LEU A 26 4.28 -8.56 -5.86
C LEU A 26 4.52 -10.05 -6.04
N ARG A 27 3.58 -10.92 -5.66
CA ARG A 27 3.66 -12.34 -6.00
C ARG A 27 3.29 -12.57 -7.46
N TYR A 28 2.25 -11.88 -7.93
CA TYR A 28 1.76 -12.00 -9.30
C TYR A 28 2.73 -11.43 -10.36
N LYS A 29 3.61 -10.47 -10.03
CA LYS A 29 4.66 -10.01 -10.97
C LYS A 29 5.62 -11.15 -11.40
N ASN A 30 5.67 -12.26 -10.67
CA ASN A 30 6.48 -13.43 -11.03
C ASN A 30 5.82 -14.34 -12.08
N VAL A 31 4.50 -14.29 -12.24
CA VAL A 31 3.74 -15.19 -13.13
C VAL A 31 2.96 -14.47 -14.22
N TRP A 32 2.57 -13.21 -13.99
CA TRP A 32 1.90 -12.35 -14.97
C TRP A 32 2.90 -11.39 -15.62
N PRO A 33 2.64 -10.94 -16.85
CA PRO A 33 3.47 -9.99 -17.57
C PRO A 33 3.22 -8.54 -17.08
N ILE A 34 3.19 -8.29 -15.78
CA ILE A 34 2.86 -6.97 -15.20
C ILE A 34 4.10 -6.24 -14.65
N ASP A 35 4.17 -4.93 -14.79
CA ASP A 35 5.16 -4.08 -14.13
C ASP A 35 4.48 -3.29 -13.01
N VAL A 36 4.71 -3.69 -11.76
CA VAL A 36 4.04 -3.09 -10.59
C VAL A 36 4.77 -1.82 -10.18
N ARG A 37 4.10 -0.67 -10.38
CA ARG A 37 4.58 0.66 -10.02
C ARG A 37 3.95 1.09 -8.70
N LEU A 38 4.76 1.10 -7.64
CA LEU A 38 4.31 1.48 -6.30
C LEU A 38 4.13 3.00 -6.20
N ARG A 39 2.93 3.46 -5.83
CA ARG A 39 2.57 4.87 -5.74
C ARG A 39 2.00 5.23 -4.36
N PRO A 40 2.86 5.58 -3.38
CA PRO A 40 2.41 6.12 -2.10
C PRO A 40 1.46 7.31 -2.31
N PHE A 41 0.27 7.26 -1.72
CA PHE A 41 -0.71 8.36 -1.76
C PHE A 41 -1.16 8.75 -0.34
N TYR A 42 -1.98 9.79 -0.21
CA TYR A 42 -2.50 10.22 1.09
C TYR A 42 -3.99 9.91 1.25
N LEU A 43 -4.29 8.80 1.95
CA LEU A 43 -5.66 8.31 2.10
C LEU A 43 -6.60 9.30 2.80
N ALA A 44 -6.12 10.01 3.82
CA ALA A 44 -6.94 11.01 4.50
C ALA A 44 -7.30 12.19 3.56
N GLY A 45 -6.43 12.51 2.59
CA GLY A 45 -6.73 13.46 1.52
C GLY A 45 -7.87 12.97 0.62
N ILE A 46 -7.83 11.70 0.22
CA ILE A 46 -8.88 11.07 -0.61
C ILE A 46 -10.23 11.06 0.12
N ILE A 47 -10.26 10.63 1.38
CA ILE A 47 -11.49 10.57 2.19
C ILE A 47 -12.12 11.97 2.30
N LYS A 48 -11.29 12.99 2.57
CA LYS A 48 -11.76 14.38 2.65
C LYS A 48 -12.32 14.87 1.31
N SER A 49 -11.59 14.69 0.21
CA SER A 49 -11.98 15.18 -1.11
C SER A 49 -13.25 14.52 -1.64
N THR A 50 -13.45 13.23 -1.35
CA THR A 50 -14.63 12.46 -1.81
C THR A 50 -15.83 12.56 -0.89
N LYS A 51 -15.71 13.24 0.26
CA LYS A 51 -16.74 13.25 1.33
C LYS A 51 -17.13 11.84 1.76
N ASN A 52 -16.22 10.88 1.65
CA ASN A 52 -16.42 9.53 2.14
C ASN A 52 -16.64 9.64 3.67
N PRO A 53 -17.70 9.03 4.25
CA PRO A 53 -18.05 9.17 5.67
C PRO A 53 -16.97 8.65 6.66
N GLY A 54 -15.85 8.16 6.15
CA GLY A 54 -14.67 7.79 6.91
C GLY A 54 -14.29 6.33 6.70
N ALA A 55 -13.24 5.88 7.40
CA ALA A 55 -12.81 4.50 7.34
C ALA A 55 -13.93 3.53 7.79
N PRO A 56 -14.05 2.32 7.20
CA PRO A 56 -15.09 1.35 7.54
C PRO A 56 -15.22 1.05 9.04
N MET A 57 -14.11 1.12 9.77
CA MET A 57 -14.02 0.96 11.23
C MET A 57 -14.91 1.93 12.04
N MET A 58 -15.38 3.02 11.44
CA MET A 58 -16.27 4.00 12.11
C MET A 58 -17.66 3.47 12.38
N LEU A 59 -18.12 2.48 11.60
CA LEU A 59 -19.36 1.77 11.88
C LEU A 59 -19.03 0.46 12.59
N ALA A 60 -19.57 0.26 13.80
CA ALA A 60 -19.24 -0.91 14.64
C ALA A 60 -19.42 -2.26 13.92
N GLN A 61 -20.47 -2.39 13.10
CA GLN A 61 -20.76 -3.58 12.31
C GLN A 61 -19.70 -3.83 11.24
N LYS A 62 -19.26 -2.77 10.54
CA LYS A 62 -18.18 -2.86 9.55
C LYS A 62 -16.84 -3.13 10.22
N HIS A 63 -16.58 -2.57 11.40
CA HIS A 63 -15.39 -2.87 12.19
C HIS A 63 -15.31 -4.36 12.54
N LYS A 64 -16.39 -4.92 13.12
CA LYS A 64 -16.47 -6.34 13.46
C LYS A 64 -16.29 -7.24 12.25
N TYR A 65 -16.88 -6.86 11.10
CA TYR A 65 -16.66 -7.58 9.85
C TYR A 65 -15.20 -7.54 9.41
N MET A 66 -14.58 -6.37 9.43
CA MET A 66 -13.18 -6.17 9.05
C MET A 66 -12.22 -7.03 9.91
N GLU A 67 -12.42 -7.11 11.22
CA GLU A 67 -11.60 -7.98 12.08
C GLU A 67 -11.70 -9.46 11.70
N MET A 68 -12.91 -9.94 11.41
CA MET A 68 -13.14 -11.31 10.93
C MET A 68 -12.53 -11.53 9.54
N ASP A 69 -12.70 -10.57 8.65
CA ASP A 69 -12.25 -10.64 7.26
C ASP A 69 -10.72 -10.60 7.15
N LEU A 70 -10.05 -9.79 7.97
CA LEU A 70 -8.58 -9.77 8.05
C LEU A 70 -8.01 -11.10 8.57
N LYS A 71 -8.68 -11.79 9.49
CA LYS A 71 -8.29 -13.16 9.90
C LYS A 71 -8.39 -14.15 8.75
N ARG A 72 -9.43 -14.05 7.92
CA ARG A 72 -9.60 -14.91 6.74
C ARG A 72 -8.52 -14.61 5.69
N ASN A 73 -8.31 -13.33 5.39
CA ASN A 73 -7.28 -12.90 4.46
C ASN A 73 -5.87 -13.26 4.94
N SER A 74 -5.60 -13.13 6.24
CA SER A 74 -4.32 -13.55 6.82
C SER A 74 -4.04 -15.02 6.54
N LYS A 75 -5.01 -15.92 6.80
CA LYS A 75 -4.88 -17.34 6.50
C LYS A 75 -4.81 -17.63 5.00
N TYR A 76 -5.66 -16.99 4.20
CA TYR A 76 -5.74 -17.23 2.76
C TYR A 76 -4.46 -16.79 2.04
N TRP A 77 -3.98 -15.58 2.32
CA TRP A 77 -2.78 -15.02 1.70
C TRP A 77 -1.49 -15.44 2.40
N GLY A 78 -1.52 -15.98 3.62
CA GLY A 78 -0.31 -16.27 4.38
C GLY A 78 0.45 -14.98 4.74
N ILE A 79 -0.28 -13.93 5.12
CA ILE A 79 0.26 -12.64 5.56
C ILE A 79 -0.21 -12.46 7.01
N PRO A 80 0.67 -12.21 8.00
CA PRO A 80 0.26 -12.13 9.40
C PRO A 80 -0.39 -10.77 9.74
N VAL A 81 -1.46 -10.42 9.04
CA VAL A 81 -2.20 -9.16 9.20
C VAL A 81 -3.29 -9.27 10.26
N SER A 82 -3.22 -8.39 11.26
CA SER A 82 -4.23 -8.13 12.29
C SER A 82 -4.30 -6.64 12.61
N LEU A 83 -5.40 -6.20 13.23
CA LEU A 83 -5.52 -4.80 13.67
C LEU A 83 -4.95 -4.62 15.07
N PRO A 84 -4.20 -3.53 15.34
CA PRO A 84 -3.96 -3.06 16.70
C PRO A 84 -5.28 -2.83 17.44
N LYS A 85 -5.28 -3.03 18.76
CA LYS A 85 -6.48 -2.79 19.60
C LYS A 85 -6.91 -1.32 19.57
N ASP A 86 -5.94 -0.42 19.50
CA ASP A 86 -6.04 1.04 19.47
C ASP A 86 -5.99 1.60 18.04
N PHE A 87 -6.20 0.77 17.01
CA PHE A 87 -6.07 1.18 15.61
C PHE A 87 -6.93 2.39 15.24
N LYS A 88 -8.11 2.54 15.86
CA LYS A 88 -8.95 3.74 15.71
C LYS A 88 -8.21 4.99 16.18
N ASP A 89 -7.70 4.97 17.40
CA ASP A 89 -7.01 6.13 17.98
C ASP A 89 -5.76 6.47 17.18
N ILE A 90 -5.00 5.47 16.72
CA ILE A 90 -3.84 5.65 15.84
C ILE A 90 -4.23 6.46 14.59
N VAL A 91 -5.28 6.03 13.87
CA VAL A 91 -5.70 6.65 12.60
C VAL A 91 -6.35 8.03 12.82
N PHE A 92 -7.00 8.28 13.96
CA PHE A 92 -7.63 9.57 14.26
C PHE A 92 -6.66 10.64 14.77
N THR A 93 -5.62 10.23 15.50
CA THR A 93 -4.71 11.18 16.17
C THR A 93 -3.41 11.41 15.41
N ASN A 94 -3.11 10.56 14.41
CA ASN A 94 -1.86 10.64 13.65
C ASN A 94 -2.11 10.80 12.15
N SER A 95 -1.08 11.25 11.43
CA SER A 95 -1.09 11.34 9.97
C SER A 95 -0.09 10.35 9.37
N SER A 96 -0.51 9.62 8.35
CA SER A 96 0.38 8.78 7.53
C SER A 96 1.30 9.60 6.61
N ALA A 97 1.06 10.90 6.41
CA ALA A 97 1.73 11.71 5.40
C ALA A 97 3.27 11.70 5.53
N GLY A 98 3.81 11.68 6.75
CA GLY A 98 5.25 11.56 6.99
C GLY A 98 5.82 10.23 6.49
N ALA A 99 5.17 9.12 6.85
CA ALA A 99 5.54 7.79 6.40
C ALA A 99 5.42 7.65 4.86
N GLN A 100 4.35 8.18 4.26
CA GLN A 100 4.17 8.18 2.80
C GLN A 100 5.27 8.94 2.06
N ARG A 101 5.63 10.13 2.56
CA ARG A 101 6.73 10.91 1.99
C ARG A 101 8.07 10.21 2.13
N LEU A 102 8.29 9.51 3.25
CA LEU A 102 9.51 8.73 3.43
C LEU A 102 9.60 7.59 2.41
N LEU A 103 8.51 6.89 2.12
CA LEU A 103 8.46 5.88 1.07
C LEU A 103 8.84 6.48 -0.30
N ILE A 104 8.32 7.66 -0.64
CA ILE A 104 8.68 8.35 -1.89
C ILE A 104 10.17 8.74 -1.90
N ALA A 105 10.71 9.24 -0.79
CA ALA A 105 12.13 9.59 -0.69
C ALA A 105 13.04 8.36 -0.89
N VAL A 106 12.69 7.24 -0.24
CA VAL A 106 13.37 5.94 -0.42
C VAL A 106 13.25 5.47 -1.87
N GLN A 107 12.06 5.55 -2.47
CA GLN A 107 11.84 5.17 -3.86
C GLN A 107 12.72 5.97 -4.82
N ARG A 108 12.85 7.28 -4.64
CA ARG A 108 13.67 8.15 -5.51
C ARG A 108 15.17 7.93 -5.38
N ARG A 109 15.66 7.64 -4.17
CA ARG A 109 17.10 7.62 -3.86
C ARG A 109 17.68 6.21 -3.78
N GLN A 110 16.87 5.24 -3.39
CA GLN A 110 17.25 3.85 -3.13
C GLN A 110 16.09 2.92 -3.52
N GLN A 111 15.65 2.96 -4.78
CA GLN A 111 14.43 2.29 -5.27
C GLN A 111 14.31 0.81 -4.88
N ALA A 112 15.43 0.07 -4.87
CA ALA A 112 15.47 -1.34 -4.45
C ALA A 112 15.03 -1.58 -2.99
N LYS A 113 15.00 -0.55 -2.15
CA LYS A 113 14.56 -0.60 -0.75
C LYS A 113 13.09 -0.27 -0.56
N MET A 114 12.40 0.20 -1.60
CA MET A 114 11.00 0.63 -1.52
C MET A 114 10.06 -0.50 -1.05
N GLU A 115 10.15 -1.68 -1.67
CA GLU A 115 9.32 -2.84 -1.30
C GLU A 115 9.56 -3.27 0.15
N GLN A 116 10.83 -3.34 0.56
CA GLN A 116 11.23 -3.70 1.93
C GLN A 116 10.72 -2.69 2.96
N MET A 117 10.83 -1.39 2.65
CA MET A 117 10.38 -0.31 3.53
C MET A 117 8.87 -0.34 3.74
N ALA A 118 8.09 -0.44 2.67
CA ALA A 118 6.63 -0.51 2.76
C ALA A 118 6.17 -1.73 3.57
N ARG A 119 6.76 -2.90 3.29
CA ARG A 119 6.48 -4.14 4.04
C ARG A 119 6.83 -4.02 5.51
N ALA A 120 7.98 -3.44 5.85
CA ALA A 120 8.40 -3.27 7.24
C ALA A 120 7.46 -2.32 8.01
N MET A 121 6.98 -1.24 7.38
CA MET A 121 5.99 -0.36 7.98
C MET A 121 4.67 -1.10 8.28
N TRP A 122 4.20 -1.92 7.34
CA TRP A 122 3.00 -2.73 7.56
C TRP A 122 3.19 -3.82 8.61
N ARG A 123 4.34 -4.50 8.66
CA ARG A 123 4.63 -5.49 9.71
C ARG A 123 4.61 -4.85 11.10
N ARG A 124 5.25 -3.68 11.26
CA ARG A 124 5.17 -2.94 12.53
C ARG A 124 3.73 -2.61 12.93
N MET A 125 2.94 -2.05 12.00
CA MET A 125 1.56 -1.67 12.28
C MET A 125 0.64 -2.87 12.53
N PHE A 126 0.62 -3.83 11.61
CA PHE A 126 -0.42 -4.85 11.52
C PHE A 126 0.01 -6.24 11.97
N THR A 127 1.25 -6.45 12.39
CA THR A 127 1.71 -7.72 12.97
C THR A 127 2.26 -7.52 14.37
N GLU A 128 3.24 -6.63 14.50
CA GLU A 128 3.94 -6.38 15.77
C GLU A 128 3.16 -5.41 16.67
N HIS A 129 2.27 -4.62 16.08
CA HIS A 129 1.50 -3.57 16.76
C HIS A 129 2.39 -2.56 17.48
N THR A 130 3.47 -2.14 16.80
CA THR A 130 4.45 -1.17 17.26
C THR A 130 4.40 0.12 16.42
N GLY A 131 5.01 1.19 16.95
CA GLY A 131 5.02 2.50 16.32
C GLY A 131 5.67 2.49 14.91
N VAL A 132 5.08 3.26 14.00
CA VAL A 132 5.54 3.41 12.60
C VAL A 132 5.46 4.85 12.07
N LEU A 133 5.04 5.80 12.91
CA LEU A 133 4.71 7.17 12.46
C LEU A 133 5.64 8.23 13.01
N ASP A 134 6.18 8.00 14.22
CA ASP A 134 7.12 8.91 14.82
C ASP A 134 8.52 8.76 14.19
N ARG A 135 9.33 9.80 14.39
CA ARG A 135 10.69 9.87 13.84
C ARG A 135 11.56 8.68 14.24
N ASN A 136 11.50 8.25 15.49
CA ASN A 136 12.39 7.19 16.00
C ASN A 136 12.02 5.86 15.35
N ALA A 137 10.73 5.52 15.31
CA ALA A 137 10.26 4.34 14.62
C ALA A 137 10.67 4.31 13.14
N LEU A 138 10.53 5.43 12.42
CA LEU A 138 10.93 5.52 11.02
C LEU A 138 12.45 5.33 10.82
N LEU A 139 13.27 5.91 11.70
CA LEU A 139 14.74 5.73 11.66
C LEU A 139 15.14 4.28 11.95
N GLU A 140 14.49 3.62 12.91
CA GLU A 140 14.75 2.21 13.20
C GLU A 140 14.47 1.32 12.00
N ILE A 141 13.37 1.55 11.27
CA ILE A 141 13.06 0.79 10.04
C ILE A 141 14.13 1.06 8.96
N LEU A 142 14.50 2.32 8.74
CA LEU A 142 15.54 2.66 7.76
C LEU A 142 16.87 1.95 8.08
N ASN A 143 17.25 1.95 9.36
CA ASN A 143 18.49 1.33 9.84
C ASN A 143 18.43 -0.20 9.74
N SER A 144 17.33 -0.85 10.14
CA SER A 144 17.19 -2.31 10.06
C SER A 144 17.24 -2.82 8.61
N LEU A 145 16.78 -1.99 7.67
CA LEU A 145 16.83 -2.29 6.23
C LEU A 145 18.15 -1.86 5.56
N ASN A 146 19.12 -1.34 6.32
CA ASN A 146 20.38 -0.80 5.79
C ASN A 146 20.18 0.26 4.70
N VAL A 147 19.19 1.14 4.86
CA VAL A 147 19.01 2.31 3.99
C VAL A 147 20.13 3.29 4.29
N LYS A 148 20.92 3.64 3.27
CA LYS A 148 22.06 4.55 3.45
C LYS A 148 21.59 5.93 3.89
N ASN A 149 22.29 6.53 4.86
CA ASN A 149 22.05 7.88 5.38
C ASN A 149 20.60 8.09 5.86
N ALA A 150 20.14 7.28 6.83
CA ALA A 150 18.76 7.26 7.31
C ALA A 150 18.22 8.65 7.71
N GLU A 151 19.03 9.44 8.40
CA GLU A 151 18.70 10.79 8.87
C GLU A 151 18.48 11.73 7.69
N ALA A 152 19.40 11.71 6.72
CA ALA A 152 19.28 12.50 5.49
C ALA A 152 18.10 12.04 4.62
N MET A 153 17.73 10.76 4.67
CA MET A 153 16.52 10.23 4.01
C MET A 153 15.26 10.79 4.65
N LEU A 154 15.22 10.82 5.99
CA LEU A 154 14.09 11.35 6.72
C LEU A 154 13.95 12.86 6.53
N GLU A 155 15.05 13.61 6.53
CA GLU A 155 15.04 15.03 6.19
C GLU A 155 14.54 15.27 4.76
N ALA A 156 15.02 14.48 3.81
CA ALA A 156 14.58 14.57 2.41
C ALA A 156 13.07 14.34 2.25
N SER A 157 12.45 13.48 3.07
CA SER A 157 11.00 13.28 3.04
C SER A 157 10.19 14.56 3.29
N THR A 158 10.81 15.60 3.87
CA THR A 158 10.16 16.87 4.19
C THR A 158 10.29 17.92 3.07
N SER A 159 11.06 17.63 2.01
CA SER A 159 11.30 18.55 0.91
C SER A 159 10.05 18.80 0.07
N ASN A 160 10.02 19.95 -0.62
CA ASN A 160 8.88 20.34 -1.44
C ASN A 160 8.66 19.41 -2.64
N ASP A 161 9.72 18.89 -3.24
CA ASP A 161 9.60 17.95 -4.37
C ASP A 161 8.98 16.61 -3.94
N ILE A 162 9.25 16.13 -2.73
CA ILE A 162 8.63 14.90 -2.21
C ILE A 162 7.17 15.14 -1.81
N LYS A 163 6.88 16.28 -1.18
CA LYS A 163 5.49 16.69 -0.89
C LYS A 163 4.64 16.77 -2.14
N GLU A 164 5.23 17.30 -3.22
CA GLU A 164 4.56 17.43 -4.51
C GLU A 164 4.27 16.08 -5.16
N VAL A 165 5.19 15.11 -5.09
CA VAL A 165 4.90 13.74 -5.58
C VAL A 165 3.75 13.10 -4.81
N LEU A 166 3.73 13.23 -3.48
CA LEU A 166 2.62 12.67 -2.69
C LEU A 166 1.28 13.28 -3.12
N ARG A 167 1.26 14.59 -3.35
CA ARG A 167 0.10 15.32 -3.84
C ARG A 167 -0.32 14.83 -5.22
N SER A 168 0.60 14.79 -6.18
CA SER A 168 0.33 14.31 -7.55
C SER A 168 -0.15 12.86 -7.57
N ASN A 169 0.46 11.94 -6.80
CA ASN A 169 -0.05 10.56 -6.69
C ASN A 169 -1.48 10.51 -6.15
N THR A 170 -1.82 11.38 -5.20
CA THR A 170 -3.17 11.48 -4.63
C THR A 170 -4.15 12.05 -5.64
N ASP A 171 -3.76 13.09 -6.36
CA ASP A 171 -4.57 13.75 -7.40
C ASP A 171 -4.81 12.81 -8.59
N ASP A 172 -3.80 12.06 -9.03
CA ASP A 172 -3.91 11.05 -10.10
C ASP A 172 -4.91 9.94 -9.75
N ALA A 173 -4.90 9.46 -8.50
CA ALA A 173 -5.88 8.48 -8.04
C ALA A 173 -7.30 9.09 -8.02
N LEU A 174 -7.45 10.31 -7.48
CA LEU A 174 -8.73 11.03 -7.44
C LEU A 174 -9.29 11.28 -8.84
N ALA A 175 -8.45 11.62 -9.82
CA ALA A 175 -8.85 11.84 -11.21
C ALA A 175 -9.50 10.59 -11.84
N MET A 176 -9.13 9.40 -11.37
CA MET A 176 -9.73 8.12 -11.79
C MET A 176 -10.89 7.67 -10.90
N GLY A 177 -11.39 8.53 -10.00
CA GLY A 177 -12.53 8.24 -9.13
C GLY A 177 -12.18 7.51 -7.83
N CYS A 178 -10.92 7.50 -7.42
CA CYS A 178 -10.49 6.85 -6.19
C CYS A 178 -11.23 7.39 -4.96
N PHE A 179 -11.79 6.48 -4.16
CA PHE A 179 -12.54 6.78 -2.93
C PHE A 179 -12.01 6.08 -1.68
N GLY A 180 -10.91 5.32 -1.79
CA GLY A 180 -10.35 4.54 -0.68
C GLY A 180 -9.01 3.89 -1.04
N ALA A 181 -8.55 2.96 -0.21
CA ALA A 181 -7.29 2.24 -0.43
C ALA A 181 -7.44 0.72 -0.28
N PRO A 182 -6.70 -0.10 -1.05
CA PRO A 182 -5.83 0.32 -2.16
C PRO A 182 -6.62 0.69 -3.42
N TRP A 183 -5.95 1.35 -4.35
CA TRP A 183 -6.46 1.66 -5.68
C TRP A 183 -5.44 1.23 -6.74
N ILE A 184 -5.91 0.65 -7.85
CA ILE A 184 -5.04 0.00 -8.83
C ILE A 184 -5.41 0.51 -10.21
N HIS A 185 -4.46 0.99 -11.01
CA HIS A 185 -4.68 1.26 -12.43
C HIS A 185 -3.96 0.21 -13.27
N VAL A 186 -4.69 -0.46 -14.17
CA VAL A 186 -4.14 -1.41 -15.13
C VAL A 186 -4.10 -0.76 -16.50
N HIS A 187 -2.91 -0.62 -17.08
CA HIS A 187 -2.70 -0.01 -18.39
C HIS A 187 -2.78 -1.10 -19.47
N THR A 188 -3.95 -1.27 -20.08
CA THR A 188 -4.23 -2.37 -21.00
C THR A 188 -3.41 -2.25 -22.30
N PRO A 189 -3.14 -3.36 -23.00
CA PRO A 189 -2.48 -3.32 -24.31
C PRO A 189 -3.25 -2.50 -25.38
N SER A 190 -4.56 -2.31 -25.21
CA SER A 190 -5.39 -1.48 -26.08
C SER A 190 -5.22 0.03 -25.84
N GLY A 191 -4.41 0.43 -24.84
CA GLY A 191 -4.14 1.83 -24.51
C GLY A 191 -5.12 2.45 -23.51
N ASN A 192 -6.02 1.65 -22.93
CA ASN A 192 -6.93 2.11 -21.87
C ASN A 192 -6.27 1.98 -20.50
N VAL A 193 -6.78 2.75 -19.54
CA VAL A 193 -6.39 2.63 -18.12
C VAL A 193 -7.63 2.27 -17.32
N GLU A 194 -7.64 1.07 -16.75
CA GLU A 194 -8.79 0.55 -16.00
C GLU A 194 -8.54 0.57 -14.48
N PRO A 195 -9.37 1.27 -13.69
CA PRO A 195 -9.21 1.35 -12.25
C PRO A 195 -9.90 0.21 -11.49
N PHE A 196 -9.25 -0.29 -10.43
CA PHE A 196 -9.80 -1.28 -9.50
C PHE A 196 -9.62 -0.83 -8.06
N PHE A 197 -10.65 -1.03 -7.24
CA PHE A 197 -10.64 -0.78 -5.80
C PHE A 197 -10.58 -2.07 -5.00
N GLY A 198 -9.66 -2.13 -4.03
CA GLY A 198 -9.55 -3.24 -3.08
C GLY A 198 -8.48 -4.28 -3.43
N SER A 199 -8.17 -5.14 -2.46
CA SER A 199 -7.20 -6.24 -2.60
C SER A 199 -7.80 -7.52 -3.19
N ASP A 200 -9.09 -7.53 -3.44
CA ASP A 200 -9.93 -8.66 -3.86
C ASP A 200 -10.28 -8.57 -5.36
N ARG A 201 -9.50 -7.82 -6.14
CA ARG A 201 -9.71 -7.60 -7.58
C ARG A 201 -8.71 -8.31 -8.49
N LEU A 202 -7.71 -8.99 -7.93
CA LEU A 202 -6.75 -9.76 -8.73
C LEU A 202 -7.42 -10.74 -9.71
N PRO A 203 -8.52 -11.46 -9.37
CA PRO A 203 -9.21 -12.29 -10.36
C PRO A 203 -9.69 -11.52 -11.61
N LEU A 204 -10.24 -10.31 -11.42
CA LEU A 204 -10.72 -9.47 -12.52
C LEU A 204 -9.58 -8.79 -13.27
N ILE A 205 -8.49 -8.44 -12.56
CA ILE A 205 -7.28 -7.91 -13.19
C ILE A 205 -6.66 -8.98 -14.10
N GLY A 206 -6.59 -10.24 -13.66
CA GLY A 206 -6.12 -11.37 -14.46
C GLY A 206 -6.96 -11.53 -15.72
N ASP A 207 -8.29 -11.62 -15.58
CA ASP A 207 -9.22 -11.71 -16.71
C ASP A 207 -9.02 -10.57 -17.72
N LEU A 208 -8.91 -9.32 -17.24
CA LEU A 208 -8.67 -8.14 -18.08
C LEU A 208 -7.39 -8.24 -18.93
N ILE A 209 -6.33 -8.85 -18.38
CA ILE A 209 -5.03 -8.98 -19.07
C ILE A 209 -4.85 -10.34 -19.75
N GLY A 210 -5.87 -11.20 -19.76
CA GLY A 210 -5.84 -12.52 -20.37
C GLY A 210 -5.02 -13.56 -19.58
N GLU A 211 -4.94 -13.42 -18.26
CA GLU A 211 -4.14 -14.25 -17.37
C GLU A 211 -4.99 -14.93 -16.27
N ASP A 212 -4.61 -16.14 -15.87
CA ASP A 212 -5.36 -16.90 -14.87
C ASP A 212 -5.05 -16.48 -13.42
N PHE A 213 -6.08 -16.40 -12.59
CA PHE A 213 -5.94 -16.22 -11.14
C PHE A 213 -5.68 -17.55 -10.43
N GLN A 214 -4.42 -17.81 -10.12
CA GLN A 214 -3.93 -19.02 -9.44
C GLN A 214 -3.99 -18.97 -7.90
N GLY A 215 -4.83 -18.12 -7.31
CA GLY A 215 -4.95 -17.98 -5.85
C GLY A 215 -3.82 -17.17 -5.19
N PRO A 216 -3.44 -17.45 -3.94
CA PRO A 216 -2.56 -16.56 -3.17
C PRO A 216 -1.07 -16.65 -3.51
N LEU A 217 -0.65 -17.62 -4.34
CA LEU A 217 0.74 -17.86 -4.74
C LEU A 217 1.75 -17.85 -3.57
N LYS A 218 1.45 -18.61 -2.50
CA LYS A 218 2.23 -18.62 -1.25
C LYS A 218 3.68 -19.05 -1.41
N GLN A 219 4.03 -19.74 -2.50
CA GLN A 219 5.42 -20.08 -2.84
C GLN A 219 6.30 -18.85 -3.12
N PHE A 220 5.71 -17.68 -3.38
CA PHE A 220 6.41 -16.40 -3.52
C PHE A 220 6.22 -15.51 -2.29
N ALA A 221 5.71 -16.04 -1.18
CA ALA A 221 5.61 -15.28 0.06
C ALA A 221 7.01 -15.04 0.64
N GLU A 222 7.23 -13.85 1.17
CA GLU A 222 8.39 -13.57 2.03
C GLU A 222 8.22 -14.30 3.37
N ASP A 223 9.33 -14.60 4.03
CA ASP A 223 9.32 -15.08 5.41
C ASP A 223 8.95 -13.92 6.34
N PHE A 224 7.84 -14.09 7.08
CA PHE A 224 7.31 -13.09 8.01
C PHE A 224 7.65 -13.40 9.47
#